data_AF-A0A4Q2DGY1-F1
#
_entry.id   AF-A0A4Q2DGY1-F1
#
_cell.length_a   1.000
_cell.length_b   1.000
_cell.length_c   1.000
_cell.angle_alpha   90.00
_cell.angle_beta   90.00
_cell.angle_gamma   90.00
#
_symmetry.space_group_name_H-M   'P 1'
#
loop_
_entity.id
_entity.type
_entity.pdbx_description
1 polymer ?
#
loop_
_entity_poly.entity_id
_entity_poly.type
_entity_poly.pdbx_seq_one_letter_code
_entity_poly.pdbx_strand_id
1 'polypeptide(L)'
;MMSLLRDTITSPTGGYITRRLHVPCEVWSQGGAKLTNVLEKVRIVAILCSALDELHISSSDYFGAGNVSSGLAMGIGSIGRKEAEGWLSKLDDFSSVCDGVVTNFGKKLGVGEGFVSKKTTWSDKLSRRFDKLTNGKNLDSPAAYVQGLKKLFSHSQLLDEHTRAVLAQPVAPAYAAFPMDVRILIEAKLKRSSEFFATVVLTFVIRDLSQLLDKYAKKCEKWLAE
;
A
#
# COMPACT_ATOMS: atom_id res chain seq x y z
N MET A 1 4.28 6.29 7.90
CA MET A 1 4.43 4.93 8.46
C MET A 1 4.90 3.92 7.41
N MET A 2 4.26 3.83 6.23
CA MET A 2 4.69 2.89 5.17
C MET A 2 6.14 3.12 4.70
N SER A 3 6.57 4.37 4.59
CA SER A 3 7.98 4.73 4.31
C SER A 3 8.93 4.17 5.37
N LEU A 4 8.65 4.43 6.66
CA LEU A 4 9.46 3.95 7.77
C LEU A 4 9.56 2.41 7.79
N LEU A 5 8.43 1.72 7.58
CA LEU A 5 8.41 0.25 7.51
C LEU A 5 9.23 -0.27 6.32
N ARG A 6 9.13 0.37 5.15
CA ARG A 6 9.96 0.03 4.00
C ARG A 6 11.44 0.17 4.36
N ASP A 7 11.84 1.27 5.01
CA ASP A 7 13.23 1.52 5.36
C ASP A 7 13.77 0.42 6.30
N THR A 8 12.94 -0.13 7.19
CA THR A 8 13.33 -1.27 8.03
C THR A 8 13.61 -2.56 7.26
N ILE A 9 13.05 -2.70 6.04
CA ILE A 9 13.24 -3.86 5.17
C ILE A 9 14.42 -3.62 4.20
N THR A 10 14.60 -2.38 3.72
CA THR A 10 15.53 -2.07 2.63
C THR A 10 16.89 -1.57 3.08
N SER A 11 16.96 -0.94 4.24
CA SER A 11 18.23 -0.46 4.80
C SER A 11 19.04 -1.64 5.34
N PRO A 12 20.35 -1.75 5.03
CA PRO A 12 21.21 -2.81 5.55
C PRO A 12 21.26 -2.84 7.09
N THR A 13 21.09 -1.71 7.75
CA THR A 13 21.07 -1.62 9.22
C THR A 13 19.66 -1.75 9.81
N GLY A 14 18.63 -1.74 8.97
CA GLY A 14 17.24 -1.56 9.42
C GLY A 14 16.85 -0.09 9.56
N GLY A 15 15.80 0.18 10.34
CA GLY A 15 15.25 1.54 10.45
C GLY A 15 14.34 1.77 11.65
N TYR A 16 14.05 3.04 11.93
CA TYR A 16 13.19 3.44 13.03
C TYR A 16 11.73 3.56 12.60
N ILE A 17 10.82 2.84 13.27
CA ILE A 17 9.37 2.96 13.05
C ILE A 17 8.71 3.94 14.02
N THR A 18 9.36 4.24 15.14
CA THR A 18 9.00 5.32 16.06
C THR A 18 10.28 6.04 16.50
N ARG A 19 10.15 7.15 17.23
CA ARG A 19 11.32 7.88 17.78
C ARG A 19 12.22 7.02 18.69
N ARG A 20 11.75 5.87 19.16
CA ARG A 20 12.45 5.03 20.14
C ARG A 20 12.58 3.56 19.73
N LEU A 21 11.95 3.14 18.63
CA LEU A 21 11.93 1.74 18.20
C LEU A 21 12.65 1.57 16.88
N HIS A 22 13.87 1.05 16.97
CA HIS A 22 14.66 0.58 15.83
C HIS A 22 14.33 -0.88 15.53
N VAL A 23 14.14 -1.21 14.26
CA VAL A 23 13.92 -2.57 13.77
C VAL A 23 15.10 -2.93 12.87
N PRO A 24 15.99 -3.86 13.30
CA PRO A 24 17.06 -4.39 12.45
C PRO A 24 16.51 -5.08 11.21
N CYS A 25 17.25 -5.04 10.09
CA CYS A 25 16.78 -5.64 8.84
C CYS A 25 16.65 -7.17 8.94
N GLU A 26 17.48 -7.78 9.78
CA GLU A 26 17.56 -9.22 10.03
C GLU A 26 16.28 -9.75 10.66
N VAL A 27 15.46 -8.89 11.28
CA VAL A 27 14.14 -9.26 11.82
C VAL A 27 13.27 -9.83 10.71
N TRP A 28 13.32 -9.25 9.52
CA TRP A 28 12.53 -9.68 8.37
C TRP A 28 13.03 -10.97 7.72
N SER A 29 14.30 -11.34 7.94
CA SER A 29 14.89 -12.59 7.44
C SER A 29 14.89 -13.73 8.47
N GLN A 30 14.30 -13.51 9.66
CA GLN A 30 14.24 -14.55 10.70
C GLN A 30 13.39 -15.74 10.26
N GLY A 31 14.07 -16.81 9.86
CA GLY A 31 13.44 -18.12 9.67
C GLY A 31 12.86 -18.66 10.99
N GLY A 32 11.72 -19.36 10.87
CA GLY A 32 11.10 -20.11 11.95
C GLY A 32 10.04 -19.36 12.78
N ALA A 33 9.69 -18.12 12.43
CA ALA A 33 8.49 -17.47 12.96
C ALA A 33 7.23 -18.12 12.37
N LYS A 34 6.30 -18.56 13.23
CA LYS A 34 5.02 -19.18 12.80
C LYS A 34 4.01 -18.09 12.44
N LEU A 35 4.28 -17.37 11.36
CA LEU A 35 3.35 -16.38 10.83
C LEU A 35 2.08 -17.09 10.33
N THR A 36 0.90 -16.58 10.71
CA THR A 36 -0.37 -17.16 10.29
C THR A 36 -0.80 -16.62 8.92
N ASN A 37 -1.45 -17.46 8.09
CA ASN A 37 -2.05 -17.07 6.81
C ASN A 37 -1.07 -16.34 5.86
N VAL A 38 0.20 -16.76 5.83
CA VAL A 38 1.23 -16.14 4.99
C VAL A 38 0.85 -16.19 3.51
N LEU A 39 0.33 -17.33 3.05
CA LEU A 39 -0.12 -17.49 1.66
C LEU A 39 -1.18 -16.45 1.28
N GLU A 40 -2.20 -16.24 2.12
CA GLU A 40 -3.19 -15.19 1.87
C GLU A 40 -2.59 -13.80 1.91
N LYS A 41 -1.71 -13.49 2.85
CA LYS A 41 -1.05 -12.18 2.93
C LYS A 41 -0.21 -11.91 1.69
N VAL A 42 0.59 -12.88 1.23
CA VAL A 42 1.37 -12.77 -0.02
C VAL A 42 0.45 -12.48 -1.20
N ARG A 43 -0.69 -13.17 -1.32
CA ARG A 43 -1.68 -12.92 -2.38
C ARG A 43 -2.25 -11.51 -2.30
N ILE A 44 -2.65 -11.04 -1.12
CA ILE A 44 -3.22 -9.70 -0.90
C ILE A 44 -2.19 -8.63 -1.25
N VAL A 45 -0.96 -8.79 -0.78
CA VAL A 45 0.16 -7.90 -1.10
C VAL A 45 0.40 -7.85 -2.61
N ALA A 46 0.34 -8.99 -3.30
CA ALA A 46 0.53 -9.04 -4.74
C ALA A 46 -0.61 -8.36 -5.52
N ILE A 47 -1.87 -8.53 -5.10
CA ILE A 47 -3.04 -7.83 -5.67
C ILE A 47 -2.88 -6.31 -5.51
N LEU A 48 -2.57 -5.86 -4.28
CA LEU A 48 -2.39 -4.44 -3.98
C LEU A 48 -1.21 -3.84 -4.75
N CYS A 49 -0.10 -4.58 -4.88
CA CYS A 49 1.02 -4.17 -5.73
C CYS A 49 0.58 -3.94 -7.18
N SER A 50 -0.18 -4.87 -7.76
CA SER A 50 -0.68 -4.74 -9.15
C SER A 50 -1.62 -3.54 -9.30
N ALA A 51 -2.52 -3.32 -8.35
CA ALA A 51 -3.47 -2.22 -8.41
C ALA A 51 -2.78 -0.85 -8.25
N LEU A 52 -1.77 -0.75 -7.37
CA LEU A 52 -0.98 0.47 -7.23
C LEU A 52 -0.07 0.73 -8.44
N ASP A 53 0.45 -0.31 -9.08
CA ASP A 53 1.24 -0.19 -10.31
C ASP A 53 0.39 0.40 -11.45
N GLU A 54 -0.84 -0.08 -11.62
CA GLU A 54 -1.81 0.50 -12.56
C GLU A 54 -2.16 1.96 -12.21
N LEU A 55 -2.29 2.26 -10.90
CA LEU A 55 -2.54 3.62 -10.43
C LEU A 55 -1.34 4.55 -10.71
N HIS A 56 -0.11 4.04 -10.61
CA HIS A 56 1.11 4.81 -10.91
C HIS A 56 1.23 5.16 -12.39
N ILE A 57 0.95 4.18 -13.27
CA ILE A 57 0.88 4.42 -14.72
C ILE A 57 -0.19 5.49 -15.01
N SER A 58 -1.39 5.32 -14.44
CA SER A 58 -2.49 6.27 -14.64
C SER A 58 -2.16 7.68 -14.10
N SER A 59 -1.47 7.78 -12.96
CA SER A 59 -1.01 9.06 -12.43
C SER A 59 -0.11 9.78 -13.43
N SER A 60 0.84 9.05 -14.03
CA SER A 60 1.75 9.61 -15.02
C SER A 60 1.01 10.10 -16.27
N ASP A 61 -0.06 9.41 -16.67
CA ASP A 61 -0.89 9.80 -17.81
C ASP A 61 -1.67 11.10 -17.55
N TYR A 62 -2.19 11.31 -16.34
CA TYR A 62 -3.04 12.47 -16.01
C TYR A 62 -2.26 13.68 -15.47
N PHE A 63 -1.12 13.47 -14.82
CA PHE A 63 -0.31 14.53 -14.20
C PHE A 63 1.03 14.78 -14.92
N GLY A 64 1.37 13.93 -15.91
CA GLY A 64 2.65 13.95 -16.62
C GLY A 64 3.76 13.20 -15.88
N ALA A 65 4.93 13.09 -16.52
CA ALA A 65 6.09 12.36 -15.99
C ALA A 65 6.82 13.06 -14.82
N GLY A 66 6.30 14.18 -14.34
CA GLY A 66 6.87 14.93 -13.22
C GLY A 66 6.22 14.59 -11.88
N ASN A 67 6.83 15.07 -10.79
CA ASN A 67 6.19 15.02 -9.47
C ASN A 67 4.86 15.79 -9.53
N VAL A 68 3.78 15.16 -9.05
CA VAL A 68 2.41 15.71 -8.94
C VAL A 68 2.35 17.06 -8.20
N SER A 69 3.39 17.37 -7.43
CA SER A 69 3.56 18.63 -6.69
C SER A 69 4.03 19.80 -7.54
N SER A 70 4.75 19.55 -8.65
CA SER A 70 5.44 20.62 -9.38
C SER A 70 4.63 21.20 -10.52
N GLY A 71 3.68 20.45 -11.12
CA GLY A 71 2.85 20.93 -12.23
C GLY A 71 3.60 21.37 -13.50
N LEU A 72 4.93 21.21 -13.54
CA LEU A 72 5.81 21.69 -14.61
C LEU A 72 5.89 20.74 -15.82
N ALA A 73 5.42 19.50 -15.70
CA ALA A 73 5.59 18.47 -16.73
C ALA A 73 4.53 18.50 -17.84
N MET A 74 3.39 19.15 -17.58
CA MET A 74 2.29 19.30 -18.54
C MET A 74 2.09 20.80 -18.69
N GLY A 75 2.33 21.36 -19.87
CA GLY A 75 2.22 22.80 -20.11
C GLY A 75 0.93 23.40 -19.55
N ILE A 76 1.00 24.66 -19.10
CA ILE A 76 -0.13 25.41 -18.53
C ILE A 76 -1.34 25.29 -19.47
N GLY A 77 -2.39 24.57 -19.04
CA GLY A 77 -3.62 24.35 -19.81
C GLY A 77 -3.95 22.89 -20.18
N SER A 78 -3.04 21.93 -20.00
CA SER A 78 -3.29 20.51 -20.35
C SER A 78 -3.99 19.68 -19.26
N ILE A 79 -4.18 20.23 -18.07
CA ILE A 79 -4.82 19.58 -16.93
C ILE A 79 -6.19 20.25 -16.72
N GLY A 80 -7.27 19.53 -17.04
CA GLY A 80 -8.65 20.03 -16.94
C GLY A 80 -9.60 19.05 -16.27
N ARG A 81 -10.91 19.28 -16.42
CA ARG A 81 -11.96 18.43 -15.83
C ARG A 81 -11.86 16.98 -16.30
N LYS A 82 -11.58 16.74 -17.58
CA LYS A 82 -11.51 15.40 -18.17
C LYS A 82 -10.40 14.56 -17.51
N GLU A 83 -9.23 15.16 -17.30
CA GLU A 83 -8.10 14.50 -16.64
C GLU A 83 -8.40 14.27 -15.15
N ALA A 84 -9.06 15.23 -14.50
CA ALA A 84 -9.50 15.12 -13.10
C ALA A 84 -10.50 13.96 -12.91
N GLU A 85 -11.52 13.88 -13.77
CA GLU A 85 -12.53 12.82 -13.76
C GLU A 85 -11.91 11.46 -14.10
N GLY A 86 -10.98 11.42 -15.07
CA GLY A 86 -10.22 10.21 -15.40
C GLY A 86 -9.41 9.70 -14.21
N TRP A 87 -8.69 10.59 -13.53
CA TRP A 87 -7.95 10.24 -12.31
C TRP A 87 -8.87 9.78 -11.17
N LEU A 88 -9.98 10.49 -10.94
CA LEU A 88 -10.98 10.09 -9.94
C LEU A 88 -11.52 8.68 -10.23
N SER A 89 -11.83 8.37 -11.49
CA SER A 89 -12.27 7.02 -11.88
C SER A 89 -11.21 5.95 -11.56
N LYS A 90 -9.91 6.26 -11.65
CA LYS A 90 -8.84 5.32 -11.28
C LYS A 90 -8.71 5.12 -9.78
N LEU A 91 -8.96 6.17 -9.00
CA LEU A 91 -9.07 6.03 -7.55
C LEU A 91 -10.31 5.21 -7.15
N ASP A 92 -11.40 5.28 -7.90
CA ASP A 92 -12.59 4.43 -7.71
C ASP A 92 -12.31 2.96 -8.01
N ASP A 93 -11.59 2.67 -9.10
CA ASP A 93 -11.11 1.32 -9.43
C ASP A 93 -10.24 0.76 -8.29
N PHE A 94 -9.28 1.55 -7.79
CA PHE A 94 -8.43 1.17 -6.67
C PHE A 94 -9.21 0.96 -5.36
N SER A 95 -10.17 1.84 -5.06
CA SER A 95 -11.06 1.68 -3.90
C SER A 95 -11.86 0.38 -3.98
N SER A 96 -12.30 0.00 -5.18
CA SER A 96 -13.03 -1.25 -5.40
C SER A 96 -12.15 -2.49 -5.14
N VAL A 97 -10.86 -2.43 -5.47
CA VAL A 97 -9.87 -3.45 -5.09
C VAL A 97 -9.75 -3.56 -3.57
N CYS A 98 -9.63 -2.43 -2.87
CA CYS A 98 -9.52 -2.38 -1.42
C CYS A 98 -10.74 -3.00 -0.74
N ASP A 99 -11.95 -2.63 -1.18
CA ASP A 99 -13.21 -3.19 -0.68
C ASP A 99 -13.31 -4.70 -0.95
N GLY A 100 -12.82 -5.15 -2.12
CA GLY A 100 -12.71 -6.57 -2.46
C GLY A 100 -11.77 -7.33 -1.52
N VAL A 101 -10.64 -6.74 -1.13
CA VAL A 101 -9.72 -7.34 -0.15
C VAL A 101 -10.41 -7.47 1.22
N VAL A 102 -11.08 -6.43 1.70
CA VAL A 102 -11.79 -6.47 2.99
C VAL A 102 -12.89 -7.53 2.98
N THR A 103 -13.70 -7.56 1.92
CA THR A 103 -14.85 -8.48 1.82
C THR A 103 -14.41 -9.94 1.77
N ASN A 104 -13.36 -10.25 1.01
CA ASN A 104 -12.92 -11.64 0.81
C ASN A 104 -11.94 -12.14 1.88
N PHE A 105 -11.15 -11.24 2.48
CA PHE A 105 -10.05 -11.62 3.36
C PHE A 105 -10.09 -10.97 4.75
N GLY A 106 -11.00 -10.04 5.04
CA GLY A 106 -11.06 -9.33 6.32
C GLY A 106 -11.07 -10.27 7.53
N LYS A 107 -11.95 -11.28 7.53
CA LYS A 107 -11.99 -12.30 8.59
C LYS A 107 -10.68 -13.07 8.74
N LYS A 108 -10.04 -13.43 7.62
CA LYS A 108 -8.75 -14.16 7.61
C LYS A 108 -7.57 -13.31 8.07
N LEU A 109 -7.66 -12.00 7.88
CA LEU A 109 -6.64 -11.05 8.33
C LEU A 109 -6.79 -10.70 9.82
N GLY A 110 -7.95 -10.97 10.43
CA GLY A 110 -8.28 -10.47 11.76
C GLY A 110 -8.62 -8.97 11.74
N VAL A 111 -9.12 -8.48 10.61
CA VAL A 111 -9.49 -7.09 10.38
C VAL A 111 -10.97 -7.07 9.99
N GLY A 112 -11.88 -6.60 10.84
CA GLY A 112 -13.28 -6.50 10.44
C GLY A 112 -14.37 -6.61 11.51
N GLU A 113 -14.09 -6.47 12.80
CA GLU A 113 -15.16 -6.22 13.77
C GLU A 113 -15.63 -4.76 13.62
N GLY A 114 -16.37 -4.43 12.55
CA GLY A 114 -17.01 -3.10 12.42
C GLY A 114 -17.26 -2.56 11.01
N PHE A 115 -16.77 -3.18 9.93
CA PHE A 115 -17.05 -2.69 8.58
C PHE A 115 -18.34 -3.30 8.02
N VAL A 116 -19.39 -2.48 7.86
CA VAL A 116 -20.60 -2.85 7.12
C VAL A 116 -20.28 -2.89 5.62
N SER A 117 -20.03 -4.08 5.08
CA SER A 117 -19.77 -4.27 3.65
C SER A 117 -21.05 -4.27 2.82
N LYS A 118 -21.17 -3.37 1.83
CA LYS A 118 -21.99 -3.61 0.63
C LYS A 118 -21.24 -4.57 -0.27
N LYS A 119 -21.90 -5.62 -0.78
CA LYS A 119 -21.31 -6.54 -1.77
C LYS A 119 -20.90 -5.75 -3.02
N THR A 120 -19.61 -5.59 -3.24
CA THR A 120 -19.05 -5.05 -4.49
C THR A 120 -18.62 -6.22 -5.38
N THR A 121 -19.15 -6.22 -6.61
CA THR A 121 -18.77 -7.19 -7.64
C THR A 121 -17.36 -6.89 -8.13
N TRP A 122 -16.47 -7.87 -8.03
CA TRP A 122 -15.11 -7.77 -8.54
C TRP A 122 -15.15 -7.61 -10.06
N SER A 123 -14.43 -6.65 -10.65
CA SER A 123 -14.42 -6.52 -12.11
C SER A 123 -13.70 -7.70 -12.76
N ASP A 124 -14.22 -8.21 -13.88
CA ASP A 124 -13.69 -9.39 -14.59
C ASP A 124 -12.21 -9.28 -15.00
N LYS A 125 -11.69 -8.05 -15.08
CA LYS A 125 -10.28 -7.79 -15.39
C LYS A 125 -9.38 -8.07 -14.18
N LEU A 126 -9.83 -7.71 -12.98
CA LEU A 126 -9.16 -8.03 -11.72
C LEU A 126 -9.26 -9.52 -11.38
N SER A 127 -10.41 -10.15 -11.60
CA SER A 127 -10.60 -11.60 -11.38
C SER A 127 -9.63 -12.42 -12.24
N ARG A 128 -9.46 -12.09 -13.53
CA ARG A 128 -8.51 -12.79 -14.42
C ARG A 128 -7.04 -12.57 -14.04
N ARG A 129 -6.67 -11.36 -13.58
CA ARG A 129 -5.32 -11.10 -13.06
C ARG A 129 -5.09 -11.85 -11.75
N PHE A 130 -6.11 -11.95 -10.90
CA PHE A 130 -6.10 -12.73 -9.67
C PHE A 130 -5.86 -14.22 -9.96
N ASP A 131 -6.58 -14.82 -10.91
CA ASP A 131 -6.37 -16.23 -11.29
C ASP A 131 -4.94 -16.48 -11.81
N LYS A 132 -4.38 -15.53 -12.55
CA LYS A 132 -2.99 -15.61 -13.02
C LYS A 132 -1.96 -15.51 -11.89
N LEU A 133 -2.24 -14.70 -10.87
CA LEU A 133 -1.34 -14.44 -9.75
C LEU A 133 -1.41 -15.52 -8.66
N THR A 134 -2.55 -16.20 -8.52
CA THR A 134 -2.76 -17.26 -7.53
C THR A 134 -2.15 -18.62 -7.92
N ASN A 135 -1.80 -18.82 -9.19
CA ASN A 135 -1.32 -20.10 -9.72
C ASN A 135 0.22 -20.27 -9.68
N GLY A 136 0.95 -19.35 -9.02
CA GLY A 136 2.41 -19.38 -8.93
C GLY A 136 2.93 -20.34 -7.85
N LYS A 137 3.78 -21.31 -8.22
CA LYS A 137 4.32 -22.36 -7.33
C LYS A 137 5.35 -21.91 -6.26
N ASN A 138 5.59 -20.60 -6.11
CA ASN A 138 6.63 -20.04 -5.21
C ASN A 138 6.08 -19.11 -4.10
N LEU A 139 4.77 -19.16 -3.80
CA LEU A 139 4.12 -18.24 -2.85
C LEU A 139 4.43 -18.54 -1.37
N ASP A 140 5.08 -19.67 -1.06
CA ASP A 140 5.24 -20.19 0.31
C ASP A 140 6.51 -19.75 1.06
N SER A 141 7.37 -18.92 0.44
CA SER A 141 8.58 -18.46 1.13
C SER A 141 8.33 -17.19 1.94
N PRO A 142 8.74 -17.12 3.23
CA PRO A 142 8.81 -15.85 3.97
C PRO A 142 9.55 -14.74 3.22
N ALA A 143 10.52 -15.11 2.37
CA ALA A 143 11.21 -14.16 1.49
C ALA A 143 10.26 -13.54 0.47
N ALA A 144 9.33 -14.30 -0.12
CA ALA A 144 8.35 -13.78 -1.07
C ALA A 144 7.40 -12.77 -0.40
N TYR A 145 7.03 -13.02 0.87
CA TYR A 145 6.24 -12.07 1.66
C TYR A 145 6.99 -10.76 1.88
N VAL A 146 8.24 -10.81 2.34
CA VAL A 146 9.06 -9.61 2.60
C VAL A 146 9.35 -8.83 1.32
N GLN A 147 9.67 -9.51 0.21
CA GLN A 147 9.84 -8.86 -1.09
C GLN A 147 8.54 -8.21 -1.58
N GLY A 148 7.40 -8.87 -1.36
CA GLY A 148 6.09 -8.30 -1.63
C GLY A 148 5.84 -7.02 -0.82
N LEU A 149 6.10 -7.04 0.49
CA LEU A 149 5.93 -5.87 1.36
C LEU A 149 6.83 -4.71 0.94
N LYS A 150 8.09 -4.99 0.60
CA LYS A 150 9.02 -3.99 0.05
C LYS A 150 8.42 -3.29 -1.17
N LYS A 151 7.92 -4.08 -2.14
CA LYS A 151 7.30 -3.54 -3.35
C LYS A 151 6.03 -2.76 -3.03
N LEU A 152 5.16 -3.30 -2.18
CA LEU A 152 3.90 -2.67 -1.77
C LEU A 152 4.14 -1.29 -1.13
N PHE A 153 5.06 -1.21 -0.17
CA PHE A 153 5.35 0.06 0.49
C PHE A 153 6.02 1.07 -0.43
N SER A 154 6.84 0.61 -1.37
CA SER A 154 7.38 1.49 -2.43
C SER A 154 6.27 2.07 -3.29
N HIS A 155 5.38 1.22 -3.83
CA HIS A 155 4.29 1.68 -4.70
C HIS A 155 3.28 2.57 -3.95
N SER A 156 3.05 2.30 -2.66
CA SER A 156 2.11 3.07 -1.84
C SER A 156 2.51 4.52 -1.61
N GLN A 157 3.79 4.89 -1.87
CA GLN A 157 4.26 6.26 -1.73
C GLN A 157 3.52 7.22 -2.67
N LEU A 158 3.05 6.73 -3.81
CA LEU A 158 2.22 7.50 -4.74
C LEU A 158 1.01 8.12 -4.03
N LEU A 159 0.31 7.35 -3.19
CA LEU A 159 -0.86 7.85 -2.46
C LEU A 159 -0.50 9.00 -1.52
N ASP A 160 0.66 8.92 -0.87
CA ASP A 160 1.19 9.95 0.03
C ASP A 160 1.61 11.22 -0.73
N GLU A 161 2.20 11.07 -1.92
CA GLU A 161 2.52 12.18 -2.82
C GLU A 161 1.26 12.93 -3.27
N HIS A 162 0.23 12.22 -3.75
CA HIS A 162 -1.04 12.84 -4.13
C HIS A 162 -1.77 13.46 -2.94
N THR A 163 -1.75 12.80 -1.77
CA THR A 163 -2.37 13.32 -0.55
C THR A 163 -1.69 14.62 -0.11
N ARG A 164 -0.36 14.69 -0.15
CA ARG A 164 0.37 15.94 0.12
C ARG A 164 0.04 17.01 -0.91
N ALA A 165 -0.01 16.67 -2.19
CA ALA A 165 -0.24 17.64 -3.26
C ALA A 165 -1.65 18.27 -3.18
N VAL A 166 -2.68 17.47 -2.87
CA VAL A 166 -4.06 17.96 -2.74
C VAL A 166 -4.28 18.77 -1.45
N LEU A 167 -3.60 18.41 -0.35
CA LEU A 167 -3.72 19.09 0.95
C LEU A 167 -2.73 20.26 1.15
N ALA A 168 -1.82 20.48 0.20
CA ALA A 168 -0.83 21.55 0.29
C ALA A 168 -1.49 22.93 0.41
N GLN A 169 -0.79 23.86 1.06
CA GLN A 169 -1.20 25.25 1.18
C GLN A 169 -0.06 26.18 0.73
N PRO A 170 -0.17 26.85 -0.44
CA PRO A 170 -1.26 26.74 -1.42
C PRO A 170 -1.30 25.34 -2.08
N VAL A 171 -2.46 24.95 -2.59
CA VAL A 171 -2.67 23.64 -3.26
C VAL A 171 -1.66 23.49 -4.40
N ALA A 172 -1.11 22.28 -4.57
CA ALA A 172 -0.12 22.03 -5.61
C ALA A 172 -0.66 22.44 -6.99
N PRO A 173 0.13 23.07 -7.87
CA PRO A 173 -0.33 23.60 -9.15
C PRO A 173 -1.14 22.61 -10.00
N ALA A 174 -0.73 21.34 -10.05
CA ALA A 174 -1.44 20.31 -10.81
C ALA A 174 -2.86 20.05 -10.28
N TYR A 175 -3.03 20.04 -8.94
CA TYR A 175 -4.34 19.90 -8.30
C TYR A 175 -5.13 21.20 -8.31
N ALA A 176 -4.46 22.35 -8.30
CA ALA A 176 -5.11 23.66 -8.38
C ALA A 176 -5.86 23.85 -9.70
N ALA A 177 -5.39 23.22 -10.79
CA ALA A 177 -6.05 23.21 -12.10
C ALA A 177 -7.34 22.36 -12.15
N PHE A 178 -7.53 21.42 -11.21
CA PHE A 178 -8.75 20.60 -11.17
C PHE A 178 -9.96 21.38 -10.65
N PRO A 179 -11.18 21.10 -11.17
CA PRO A 179 -12.41 21.60 -10.58
C PRO A 179 -12.53 21.26 -9.10
N MET A 180 -13.03 22.21 -8.30
CA MET A 180 -13.08 22.06 -6.83
C MET A 180 -13.96 20.88 -6.39
N ASP A 181 -15.08 20.66 -7.07
CA ASP A 181 -16.01 19.55 -6.85
C ASP A 181 -15.32 18.19 -7.04
N VAL A 182 -14.54 18.03 -8.11
CA VAL A 182 -13.79 16.79 -8.39
C VAL A 182 -12.64 16.62 -7.39
N ARG A 183 -11.97 17.72 -7.01
CA ARG A 183 -10.86 17.70 -6.04
C ARG A 183 -11.29 17.19 -4.67
N ILE A 184 -12.45 17.62 -4.17
CA ILE A 184 -13.03 17.15 -2.90
C ILE A 184 -13.28 15.63 -2.95
N LEU A 185 -13.76 15.11 -4.08
CA LEU A 185 -13.97 13.67 -4.26
C LEU A 185 -12.64 12.90 -4.28
N ILE A 186 -11.62 13.43 -4.97
CA ILE A 186 -10.28 12.83 -4.98
C ILE A 186 -9.69 12.80 -3.56
N GLU A 187 -9.79 13.88 -2.80
CA GLU A 187 -9.33 13.95 -1.41
C GLU A 187 -10.03 12.88 -0.55
N ALA A 188 -11.35 12.75 -0.65
CA ALA A 188 -12.11 11.73 0.07
C ALA A 188 -11.66 10.30 -0.27
N LYS A 189 -11.32 10.04 -1.54
CA LYS A 189 -10.84 8.73 -2.00
C LYS A 189 -9.43 8.43 -1.49
N LEU A 190 -8.52 9.39 -1.57
CA LEU A 190 -7.16 9.27 -1.02
C LEU A 190 -7.18 9.03 0.50
N LYS A 191 -8.06 9.74 1.23
CA LYS A 191 -8.28 9.52 2.65
C LYS A 191 -8.77 8.10 2.94
N ARG A 192 -9.78 7.62 2.20
CA ARG A 192 -10.29 6.24 2.33
C ARG A 192 -9.19 5.20 2.04
N SER A 193 -8.33 5.43 1.05
CA SER A 193 -7.18 4.57 0.79
C SER A 193 -6.22 4.55 1.98
N SER A 194 -5.91 5.71 2.58
CA SER A 194 -5.09 5.78 3.79
C SER A 194 -5.71 5.01 4.96
N GLU A 195 -7.02 5.14 5.18
CA GLU A 195 -7.76 4.40 6.22
C GLU A 195 -7.69 2.88 5.97
N PHE A 196 -7.83 2.44 4.71
CA PHE A 196 -7.66 1.03 4.35
C PHE A 196 -6.26 0.52 4.69
N PHE A 197 -5.19 1.24 4.32
CA PHE A 197 -3.83 0.83 4.67
C PHE A 197 -3.62 0.77 6.17
N ALA A 198 -4.13 1.75 6.91
CA ALA A 198 -4.01 1.79 8.37
C ALA A 198 -4.73 0.62 9.05
N THR A 199 -5.97 0.34 8.66
CA THR A 199 -6.84 -0.63 9.32
C THR A 199 -6.62 -2.06 8.85
N VAL A 200 -6.23 -2.26 7.58
CA VAL A 200 -6.07 -3.59 6.98
C VAL A 200 -4.61 -3.97 6.87
N VAL A 201 -3.83 -3.23 6.08
CA VAL A 201 -2.45 -3.62 5.73
C VAL A 201 -1.53 -3.51 6.94
N LEU A 202 -1.50 -2.36 7.60
CA LEU A 202 -0.63 -2.13 8.74
C LEU A 202 -1.00 -3.03 9.93
N THR A 203 -2.27 -3.37 10.13
CA THR A 203 -2.69 -4.26 11.22
C THR A 203 -2.01 -5.63 11.14
N PHE A 204 -2.05 -6.30 9.98
CA PHE A 204 -1.40 -7.59 9.86
C PHE A 204 0.13 -7.48 9.79
N VAL A 205 0.68 -6.43 9.17
CA VAL A 205 2.14 -6.24 9.08
C VAL A 205 2.75 -5.99 10.45
N ILE A 206 2.14 -5.12 11.27
CA ILE A 206 2.65 -4.80 12.62
C ILE A 206 2.54 -6.02 13.54
N ARG A 207 1.45 -6.80 13.42
CA ARG A 207 1.34 -8.08 14.15
C ARG A 207 2.46 -9.05 13.77
N ASP A 208 2.74 -9.21 12.48
CA ASP A 208 3.79 -10.09 12.00
C ASP A 208 5.17 -9.60 12.42
N LEU A 209 5.41 -8.29 12.34
CA LEU A 209 6.63 -7.65 12.81
C LEU A 209 6.85 -7.90 14.31
N SER A 210 5.80 -7.79 15.13
CA SER A 210 5.88 -8.11 16.56
C SER A 210 6.29 -9.56 16.81
N GLN A 211 5.77 -10.51 16.02
CA GLN A 211 6.14 -11.93 16.14
C GLN A 211 7.59 -12.19 15.70
N LEU A 212 8.03 -11.51 14.64
CA LEU A 212 9.41 -11.59 14.16
C LEU A 212 10.39 -10.98 15.17
N LEU A 213 10.04 -9.85 15.78
CA LEU A 213 10.83 -9.21 16.83
C LEU A 213 10.98 -10.08 18.07
N ASP A 214 9.90 -10.70 18.55
CA ASP A 214 9.95 -11.62 19.70
C ASP A 214 10.87 -12.83 19.41
N LYS A 215 10.77 -13.38 18.19
CA LYS A 215 11.66 -14.45 17.72
C LYS A 215 13.12 -14.01 17.63
N TYR A 216 13.37 -12.80 17.14
CA TYR A 216 14.70 -12.21 17.03
C TYR A 216 15.33 -12.01 18.42
N ALA A 217 14.60 -11.38 19.35
CA ALA A 217 15.07 -11.13 20.72
C ALA A 217 15.46 -12.44 21.44
N LYS A 218 14.60 -13.47 21.37
CA LYS A 218 14.88 -14.80 21.96
C LYS A 218 16.10 -15.48 21.35
N LYS A 219 16.42 -15.23 20.08
CA LYS A 219 17.67 -15.73 19.48
C LYS A 219 18.86 -14.95 20.03
N CYS A 220 18.79 -13.61 20.08
CA CYS A 220 19.87 -12.80 20.66
C CYS A 220 20.20 -13.20 22.10
N GLU A 221 19.20 -13.47 22.94
CA GLU A 221 19.41 -13.97 24.31
C GLU A 221 20.24 -15.26 24.35
N LYS A 222 19.97 -16.21 23.43
CA LYS A 222 20.75 -17.45 23.34
C LYS A 222 22.19 -17.20 22.93
N TRP A 223 22.41 -16.30 21.97
CA TRP A 223 23.75 -15.95 21.49
C TRP A 223 24.58 -15.23 22.56
N LEU A 224 23.93 -14.52 23.50
CA LEU A 224 24.59 -13.88 24.62
C LEU A 224 24.88 -14.85 25.79
N ALA A 225 24.20 -15.99 25.83
CA ALA A 225 24.39 -17.01 26.86
C ALA A 225 25.44 -18.07 26.47
N GLU A 226 25.90 -18.07 25.23
CA GLU A 226 27.01 -18.85 24.69
C GLU A 226 28.33 -18.07 24.79
#